data_AF-A0A9D2BVM4-F1
#
_entry.id   AF-A0A9D2BVM4-F1
#
_cell.length_a   1.000
_cell.length_b   1.000
_cell.length_c   1.000
_cell.angle_alpha   90.00
_cell.angle_beta   90.00
_cell.angle_gamma   90.00
#
_symmetry.space_group_name_H-M   'P 1'
#
loop_
_entity.id
_entity.type
_entity.pdbx_description
1 polymer ?
#
loop_
_entity_poly.entity_id
_entity_poly.type
_entity_poly.pdbx_seq_one_letter_code
_entity_poly.pdbx_strand_id
1 'polypeptide(L)'
;MRRNLQALGLAAALLAALLLGGCAGQQAPGSETPETAVTEPTPTPTPAEPVPNPLTGVADADYTGRRPVAVTLRTLAGAAPHWGLSSADVLVEGVTEGTTASLMALYANVDAISKAGPVGPGRDLLLQFALPVNAVPVHIDKNIYASNLLNTLAYQDLDGYHIGKAAFAFDQDRQNAGYREENCFYTTAELIRTGLQQYGASLDGANTPLFRFGERAPVAEDARNATALTVTFSPDDSEQLTYQAETGLYLKTNADGSPTTDADNGQQVGFTNVFVLYASSGIKDDGYTREYDMTGGTGLYLTGGAWETIQWSKEDATGPLQLTAADGQPLTVAPGKSFIAVWGGYYGQALRLTGADGAEQTLPEKPTLLESGISDEAAAAAQAEYEARQRLIDAQAAYDAANAQLPDAQAALEDAQAALDADSENADLIARRDEAQAAVDALNQTLADNRAILEEAGIDPDGAEETSAEEAPAEETPAEETPTEETPAE
;
A
#
# COMPACT_ATOMS: atom_id res chain seq x y z
N MET A 1 -47.98 50.59 -8.73
CA MET A 1 -48.70 49.34 -9.03
C MET A 1 -48.15 48.20 -8.17
N ARG A 2 -48.78 47.93 -7.03
CA ARG A 2 -48.71 46.68 -6.27
C ARG A 2 -50.16 46.35 -5.90
N ARG A 3 -50.60 45.10 -6.12
CA ARG A 3 -52.00 44.67 -5.96
C ARG A 3 -52.33 44.46 -4.48
N ASN A 4 -53.50 44.98 -4.09
CA ASN A 4 -54.25 44.77 -2.86
C ASN A 4 -54.78 43.33 -2.74
N LEU A 5 -55.13 42.88 -1.53
CA LEU A 5 -56.52 42.66 -1.05
C LEU A 5 -56.49 42.08 0.39
N GLN A 6 -57.04 42.80 1.38
CA GLN A 6 -58.27 42.52 2.17
C GLN A 6 -58.05 41.57 3.38
N ALA A 7 -58.34 41.85 4.67
CA ALA A 7 -59.33 42.63 5.45
C ALA A 7 -60.32 41.72 6.21
N LEU A 8 -60.78 42.22 7.37
CA LEU A 8 -61.77 41.72 8.36
C LEU A 8 -61.23 40.81 9.48
N GLY A 9 -61.55 40.98 10.77
CA GLY A 9 -62.42 41.94 11.44
C GLY A 9 -63.16 41.33 12.65
N LEU A 10 -63.15 42.09 13.75
CA LEU A 10 -64.12 42.16 14.87
C LEU A 10 -63.97 41.32 16.15
N ALA A 11 -64.24 42.05 17.24
CA ALA A 11 -64.16 41.77 18.67
C ALA A 11 -65.54 41.95 19.35
N ALA A 12 -65.71 41.42 20.57
CA ALA A 12 -66.59 41.86 21.67
C ALA A 12 -66.75 40.70 22.69
N ALA A 13 -66.98 40.83 24.01
CA ALA A 13 -66.93 41.91 25.01
C ALA A 13 -67.16 41.28 26.42
N LEU A 14 -66.63 41.94 27.46
CA LEU A 14 -66.91 41.99 28.91
C LEU A 14 -67.99 41.09 29.58
N LEU A 15 -67.74 40.62 30.83
CA LEU A 15 -68.18 41.26 32.12
C LEU A 15 -68.07 40.28 33.33
N ALA A 16 -67.64 40.76 34.51
CA ALA A 16 -68.24 40.55 35.86
C ALA A 16 -67.23 40.46 37.02
N ALA A 17 -67.50 41.24 38.07
CA ALA A 17 -66.74 41.43 39.31
C ALA A 17 -67.25 40.54 40.46
N LEU A 18 -66.45 40.32 41.52
CA LEU A 18 -66.88 40.42 42.94
C LEU A 18 -65.73 40.23 43.95
N LEU A 19 -65.82 41.00 45.03
CA LEU A 19 -64.91 41.23 46.15
C LEU A 19 -65.04 40.18 47.28
N LEU A 20 -63.98 39.99 48.08
CA LEU A 20 -63.94 39.62 49.52
C LEU A 20 -62.51 39.92 50.06
N GLY A 21 -62.28 41.00 50.84
CA GLY A 21 -61.99 41.01 52.30
C GLY A 21 -60.74 40.21 52.74
N GLY A 22 -59.75 40.64 53.53
CA GLY A 22 -59.45 41.85 54.31
C GLY A 22 -58.34 41.55 55.36
N CYS A 23 -57.53 42.57 55.70
CA CYS A 23 -56.73 42.81 56.93
C CYS A 23 -55.34 42.15 57.20
N ALA A 24 -54.33 43.04 57.12
CA ALA A 24 -53.29 43.37 58.12
C ALA A 24 -52.08 42.45 58.39
N GLY A 25 -50.87 42.97 58.11
CA GLY A 25 -49.58 42.50 58.62
C GLY A 25 -48.39 43.17 57.93
N GLN A 26 -47.85 44.22 58.53
CA GLN A 26 -46.76 45.08 58.05
C GLN A 26 -45.40 44.36 57.95
N GLN A 27 -44.74 44.36 56.78
CA GLN A 27 -43.28 44.19 56.62
C GLN A 27 -42.77 44.91 55.35
N ALA A 28 -41.53 45.40 55.40
CA ALA A 28 -40.90 46.45 54.58
C ALA A 28 -40.63 46.08 53.08
N PRO A 29 -40.32 47.05 52.20
CA PRO A 29 -40.48 46.91 50.76
C PRO A 29 -39.30 46.22 50.06
N GLY A 30 -39.59 45.21 49.26
CA GLY A 30 -38.71 44.70 48.20
C GLY A 30 -39.06 45.38 46.87
N SER A 31 -38.04 45.89 46.18
CA SER A 31 -38.15 46.53 44.87
C SER A 31 -38.31 45.45 43.78
N GLU A 32 -39.48 45.35 43.15
CA GLU A 32 -39.68 44.52 41.97
C GLU A 32 -39.10 45.20 40.72
N THR A 33 -38.20 44.48 40.04
CA THR A 33 -37.58 44.81 38.75
C THR A 33 -38.27 43.94 37.69
N PRO A 34 -38.52 44.42 36.45
CA PRO A 34 -39.37 43.69 35.51
C PRO A 34 -38.73 42.40 35.02
N GLU A 35 -39.52 41.34 35.01
CA GLU A 35 -39.16 40.00 34.55
C GLU A 35 -38.84 40.03 33.04
N THR A 36 -37.56 39.84 32.72
CA THR A 36 -37.07 39.73 31.35
C THR A 36 -37.26 38.29 30.91
N ALA A 37 -38.05 38.06 29.86
CA ALA A 37 -38.23 36.75 29.25
C ALA A 37 -36.86 36.22 28.78
N VAL A 38 -36.37 35.17 29.44
CA VAL A 38 -35.16 34.45 29.06
C VAL A 38 -35.51 33.56 27.88
N THR A 39 -35.03 33.89 26.69
CA THR A 39 -35.00 32.97 25.55
C THR A 39 -34.04 31.83 25.89
N GLU A 40 -34.57 30.61 25.94
CA GLU A 40 -33.82 29.37 26.08
C GLU A 40 -32.85 29.23 24.90
N PRO A 41 -31.54 28.99 25.13
CA PRO A 41 -30.59 28.86 24.04
C PRO A 41 -30.89 27.59 23.23
N THR A 42 -31.10 27.74 21.92
CA THR A 42 -31.12 26.64 20.96
C THR A 42 -29.84 25.81 21.14
N PRO A 43 -29.92 24.47 21.31
CA PRO A 43 -28.72 23.65 21.42
C PRO A 43 -27.87 23.87 20.16
N THR A 44 -26.64 24.32 20.37
CA THR A 44 -25.63 24.30 19.32
C THR A 44 -25.44 22.84 18.92
N PRO A 45 -25.51 22.46 17.63
CA PRO A 45 -25.29 21.08 17.24
C PRO A 45 -23.90 20.66 17.75
N THR A 46 -23.87 19.65 18.61
CA THR A 46 -22.62 18.96 18.97
C THR A 46 -21.97 18.53 17.65
N PRO A 47 -20.70 18.88 17.40
CA PRO A 47 -19.98 18.36 16.24
C PRO A 47 -20.16 16.84 16.21
N ALA A 48 -20.56 16.28 15.06
CA ALA A 48 -20.59 14.83 14.90
C ALA A 48 -19.21 14.28 15.29
N GLU A 49 -19.17 13.21 16.09
CA GLU A 49 -17.90 12.56 16.41
C GLU A 49 -17.21 12.19 15.09
N PRO A 50 -15.90 12.48 14.94
CA PRO A 50 -15.19 12.18 13.71
C PRO A 50 -15.33 10.69 13.41
N VAL A 51 -15.72 10.38 12.17
CA VAL A 51 -15.77 8.99 11.69
C VAL A 51 -14.36 8.42 11.86
N PRO A 52 -14.18 7.30 12.60
CA PRO A 52 -12.87 6.72 12.77
C PRO A 52 -12.23 6.37 11.42
N ASN A 53 -10.91 6.42 11.37
CA ASN A 53 -10.12 5.98 10.22
C ASN A 53 -10.60 4.59 9.78
N PRO A 54 -11.08 4.41 8.54
CA PRO A 54 -11.64 3.14 8.09
C PRO A 54 -10.60 2.00 8.05
N LEU A 55 -9.31 2.32 8.04
CA LEU A 55 -8.23 1.33 7.95
C LEU A 55 -7.57 1.03 9.31
N THR A 56 -7.75 1.88 10.32
CA THR A 56 -7.12 1.69 11.64
C THR A 56 -8.09 1.76 12.83
N GLY A 57 -9.31 2.26 12.65
CA GLY A 57 -10.27 2.47 13.73
C GLY A 57 -9.90 3.60 14.71
N VAL A 58 -8.84 4.36 14.44
CA VAL A 58 -8.42 5.51 15.26
C VAL A 58 -9.21 6.76 14.84
N ALA A 59 -9.67 7.56 15.81
CA ALA A 59 -10.39 8.81 15.56
C ALA A 59 -9.44 10.02 15.60
N ASP A 60 -8.65 10.19 14.55
CA ASP A 60 -7.58 11.20 14.42
C ASP A 60 -7.84 12.26 13.34
N ALA A 61 -8.76 12.03 12.41
CA ALA A 61 -9.17 12.99 11.38
C ALA A 61 -10.62 12.76 10.89
N ASP A 62 -11.08 13.56 9.92
CA ASP A 62 -12.35 13.34 9.23
C ASP A 62 -12.11 12.60 7.90
N TYR A 63 -12.58 11.35 7.84
CA TYR A 63 -12.50 10.47 6.69
C TYR A 63 -13.79 10.44 5.86
N THR A 64 -14.80 11.24 6.23
CA THR A 64 -16.11 11.21 5.57
C THR A 64 -16.02 11.59 4.10
N GLY A 65 -16.53 10.73 3.23
CA GLY A 65 -16.56 10.99 1.78
C GLY A 65 -15.19 11.03 1.13
N ARG A 66 -14.17 10.41 1.75
CA ARG A 66 -12.80 10.32 1.22
C ARG A 66 -12.45 8.88 0.92
N ARG A 67 -12.03 8.60 -0.32
CA ARG A 67 -11.52 7.30 -0.72
C ARG A 67 -10.09 7.10 -0.20
N PRO A 68 -9.74 5.91 0.30
CA PRO A 68 -8.36 5.56 0.56
C PRO A 68 -7.51 5.58 -0.73
N VAL A 69 -6.20 5.56 -0.58
CA VAL A 69 -5.24 5.41 -1.67
C VAL A 69 -4.38 4.18 -1.40
N ALA A 70 -4.18 3.35 -2.42
CA ALA A 70 -3.41 2.12 -2.34
C ALA A 70 -2.22 2.21 -3.30
N VAL A 71 -1.02 2.48 -2.77
CA VAL A 71 0.20 2.62 -3.57
C VAL A 71 0.94 1.28 -3.60
N THR A 72 1.15 0.72 -4.79
CA THR A 72 2.00 -0.47 -4.94
C THR A 72 3.47 -0.05 -4.89
N LEU A 73 4.28 -0.77 -4.12
CA LEU A 73 5.69 -0.50 -3.89
C LEU A 73 6.55 -1.63 -4.44
N ARG A 74 7.69 -1.29 -5.05
CA ARG A 74 8.67 -2.28 -5.51
C ARG A 74 9.35 -2.95 -4.33
N THR A 75 9.63 -4.24 -4.44
CA THR A 75 10.22 -5.09 -3.39
C THR A 75 11.43 -5.87 -3.87
N LEU A 76 11.77 -5.76 -5.16
CA LEU A 76 12.96 -6.39 -5.74
C LEU A 76 14.25 -5.90 -5.06
N ALA A 77 15.32 -6.67 -5.25
CA ALA A 77 16.65 -6.31 -4.76
C ALA A 77 17.02 -4.87 -5.15
N GLY A 78 17.47 -4.08 -4.16
CA GLY A 78 17.81 -2.67 -4.34
C GLY A 78 16.63 -1.69 -4.27
N ALA A 79 15.38 -2.13 -4.03
CA ALA A 79 14.24 -1.23 -3.84
C ALA A 79 14.21 -0.59 -2.44
N ALA A 80 14.72 -1.26 -1.42
CA ALA A 80 14.81 -0.73 -0.07
C ALA A 80 15.96 0.29 0.06
N PRO A 81 15.83 1.33 0.90
CA PRO A 81 14.70 1.61 1.78
C PRO A 81 13.52 2.28 1.04
N HIS A 82 12.30 1.95 1.43
CA HIS A 82 11.07 2.52 0.84
C HIS A 82 10.67 3.85 1.48
N TRP A 83 10.00 4.70 0.72
CA TRP A 83 9.29 5.90 1.21
C TRP A 83 7.83 5.58 1.53
N GLY A 84 7.33 6.13 2.65
CA GLY A 84 5.90 6.14 3.00
C GLY A 84 5.40 4.95 3.82
N LEU A 85 6.26 3.95 4.09
CA LEU A 85 5.87 2.79 4.91
C LEU A 85 5.42 3.18 6.32
N SER A 86 6.09 4.18 6.91
CA SER A 86 5.79 4.62 8.28
C SER A 86 4.49 5.40 8.37
N SER A 87 4.02 6.05 7.30
CA SER A 87 2.74 6.77 7.29
C SER A 87 1.56 5.93 6.79
N ALA A 88 1.82 4.77 6.19
CA ALA A 88 0.78 3.82 5.79
C ALA A 88 -0.06 3.34 6.98
N ASP A 89 -1.36 3.20 6.75
CA ASP A 89 -2.31 2.65 7.72
C ASP A 89 -2.29 1.12 7.70
N VAL A 90 -2.15 0.55 6.50
CA VAL A 90 -2.06 -0.90 6.27
C VAL A 90 -0.97 -1.19 5.25
N LEU A 91 -0.12 -2.17 5.55
CA LEU A 91 0.74 -2.80 4.55
C LEU A 91 0.19 -4.19 4.20
N VAL A 92 0.16 -4.51 2.92
CA VAL A 92 -0.24 -5.82 2.39
C VAL A 92 0.89 -6.39 1.56
N GLU A 93 1.26 -7.63 1.83
CA GLU A 93 2.39 -8.29 1.17
C GLU A 93 2.11 -9.76 0.85
N GLY A 94 2.57 -10.21 -0.31
CA GLY A 94 2.46 -11.61 -0.72
C GLY A 94 3.10 -11.83 -2.08
N VAL A 95 3.53 -13.06 -2.35
CA VAL A 95 4.15 -13.43 -3.64
C VAL A 95 3.14 -13.30 -4.75
N THR A 96 3.46 -12.53 -5.79
CA THR A 96 2.57 -12.29 -6.94
C THR A 96 3.12 -12.91 -8.21
N GLU A 97 4.40 -12.75 -8.51
CA GLU A 97 5.06 -13.28 -9.72
C GLU A 97 6.35 -13.99 -9.35
N GLY A 98 6.55 -15.18 -9.90
CA GLY A 98 7.68 -16.05 -9.59
C GLY A 98 7.76 -16.32 -8.09
N THR A 99 8.83 -15.81 -7.47
CA THR A 99 9.16 -15.97 -6.05
C THR A 99 9.22 -14.65 -5.29
N THR A 100 8.82 -13.53 -5.91
CA THR A 100 8.94 -12.19 -5.33
C THR A 100 7.63 -11.76 -4.65
N ALA A 101 7.69 -11.41 -3.37
CA ALA A 101 6.58 -10.75 -2.69
C ALA A 101 6.35 -9.34 -3.26
N SER A 102 5.13 -8.93 -3.57
CA SER A 102 4.80 -7.52 -3.85
C SER A 102 4.22 -6.87 -2.61
N LEU A 103 4.52 -5.59 -2.43
CA LEU A 103 4.08 -4.79 -1.28
C LEU A 103 3.12 -3.69 -1.73
N MET A 104 2.07 -3.47 -0.95
CA MET A 104 1.14 -2.35 -1.12
C MET A 104 0.97 -1.60 0.19
N ALA A 105 1.02 -0.28 0.12
CA ALA A 105 0.71 0.62 1.22
C ALA A 105 -0.66 1.27 1.02
N LEU A 106 -1.59 1.04 1.95
CA LEU A 106 -2.88 1.73 1.98
C LEU A 106 -2.84 2.91 2.95
N TYR A 107 -3.42 4.02 2.51
CA TYR A 107 -3.57 5.25 3.26
C TYR A 107 -5.05 5.64 3.24
N ALA A 108 -5.67 5.77 4.41
CA ALA A 108 -7.06 6.17 4.54
C ALA A 108 -7.28 7.63 4.09
N ASN A 109 -6.21 8.43 4.14
CA ASN A 109 -6.19 9.79 3.65
C ASN A 109 -4.94 10.03 2.80
N VAL A 110 -5.16 10.52 1.57
CA VAL A 110 -4.08 10.88 0.64
C VAL A 110 -3.08 11.88 1.24
N ASP A 111 -3.51 12.74 2.16
CA ASP A 111 -2.63 13.75 2.78
C ASP A 111 -1.55 13.14 3.69
N ALA A 112 -1.68 11.87 4.06
CA ALA A 112 -0.62 11.13 4.76
C ALA A 112 0.56 10.75 3.83
N ILE A 113 0.40 10.92 2.52
CA ILE A 113 1.41 10.60 1.51
C ILE A 113 2.26 11.84 1.22
N SER A 114 3.23 12.12 2.11
CA SER A 114 4.30 13.09 1.82
C SER A 114 5.09 12.64 0.60
N LYS A 115 5.48 11.35 0.62
CA LYS A 115 6.20 10.65 -0.44
C LYS A 115 5.98 9.15 -0.30
N ALA A 116 5.63 8.46 -1.38
CA ALA A 116 5.52 7.01 -1.42
C ALA A 116 6.23 6.42 -2.63
N GLY A 117 7.03 5.38 -2.40
CA GLY A 117 7.78 4.66 -3.44
C GLY A 117 8.92 3.80 -2.87
N PRO A 118 9.76 3.20 -3.71
CA PRO A 118 9.67 3.24 -5.16
C PRO A 118 8.37 2.62 -5.66
N VAL A 119 7.66 3.30 -6.56
CA VAL A 119 6.34 2.82 -7.02
C VAL A 119 6.53 1.61 -7.92
N GLY A 120 5.82 0.54 -7.59
CA GLY A 120 5.86 -0.74 -8.31
C GLY A 120 4.67 -0.97 -9.22
N PRO A 121 4.68 -2.09 -9.95
CA PRO A 121 3.64 -2.42 -10.91
C PRO A 121 2.44 -3.08 -10.23
N GLY A 122 1.23 -2.79 -10.75
CA GLY A 122 -0.02 -3.31 -10.20
C GLY A 122 -0.15 -4.82 -10.37
N ARG A 123 -0.63 -5.50 -9.33
CA ARG A 123 -0.86 -6.96 -9.30
C ARG A 123 -2.25 -7.26 -8.75
N ASP A 124 -2.92 -8.25 -9.33
CA ASP A 124 -4.31 -8.60 -9.00
C ASP A 124 -4.48 -9.01 -7.54
N LEU A 125 -3.51 -9.71 -6.94
CA LEU A 125 -3.53 -10.04 -5.51
C LEU A 125 -3.67 -8.79 -4.63
N LEU A 126 -2.92 -7.73 -4.91
CA LEU A 126 -2.94 -6.52 -4.08
C LEU A 126 -4.26 -5.76 -4.25
N LEU A 127 -4.83 -5.76 -5.46
CA LEU A 127 -6.15 -5.19 -5.73
C LEU A 127 -7.26 -5.85 -4.90
N GLN A 128 -7.10 -7.13 -4.51
CA GLN A 128 -8.05 -7.81 -3.62
C GLN A 128 -8.17 -7.15 -2.25
N PHE A 129 -7.26 -6.27 -1.84
CA PHE A 129 -7.33 -5.53 -0.59
C PHE A 129 -7.64 -4.04 -0.80
N ALA A 130 -7.31 -3.48 -1.97
CA ALA A 130 -7.61 -2.10 -2.30
C ALA A 130 -9.09 -1.88 -2.67
N LEU A 131 -9.65 -2.76 -3.51
CA LEU A 131 -11.00 -2.60 -4.05
C LEU A 131 -12.11 -2.66 -2.99
N PRO A 132 -12.06 -3.55 -1.97
CA PRO A 132 -13.13 -3.64 -0.98
C PRO A 132 -13.31 -2.40 -0.11
N VAL A 133 -12.23 -1.63 0.09
CA VAL A 133 -12.27 -0.37 0.84
C VAL A 133 -12.47 0.85 -0.07
N ASN A 134 -12.77 0.60 -1.35
CA ASN A 134 -12.93 1.59 -2.41
C ASN A 134 -11.70 2.51 -2.59
N ALA A 135 -10.50 1.97 -2.37
CA ALA A 135 -9.26 2.72 -2.54
C ALA A 135 -8.99 3.04 -4.01
N VAL A 136 -8.26 4.12 -4.30
CA VAL A 136 -7.65 4.36 -5.62
C VAL A 136 -6.34 3.57 -5.71
N PRO A 137 -6.22 2.58 -6.61
CA PRO A 137 -4.94 1.93 -6.91
C PRO A 137 -3.99 2.91 -7.59
N VAL A 138 -2.76 2.99 -7.11
CA VAL A 138 -1.69 3.82 -7.68
C VAL A 138 -0.47 2.93 -7.90
N HIS A 139 -0.01 2.85 -9.15
CA HIS A 139 1.10 1.99 -9.55
C HIS A 139 1.73 2.52 -10.85
N ILE A 140 2.87 1.96 -11.25
CA ILE A 140 3.48 2.21 -12.57
C ILE A 140 3.47 0.89 -13.32
N ASP A 141 2.66 0.82 -14.38
CA ASP A 141 2.40 -0.39 -15.15
C ASP A 141 1.62 -1.44 -14.35
N LYS A 142 1.07 -2.45 -15.01
CA LYS A 142 0.32 -3.57 -14.40
C LYS A 142 0.32 -4.79 -15.31
N ASN A 143 0.31 -5.98 -14.72
CA ASN A 143 0.24 -7.20 -15.51
C ASN A 143 -1.17 -7.43 -16.09
N ILE A 144 -1.29 -8.41 -16.99
CA ILE A 144 -2.53 -8.68 -17.71
C ILE A 144 -3.69 -9.05 -16.77
N TYR A 145 -3.41 -9.74 -15.66
CA TYR A 145 -4.44 -10.15 -14.69
C TYR A 145 -4.99 -8.96 -13.90
N ALA A 146 -4.12 -8.04 -13.46
CA ALA A 146 -4.55 -6.79 -12.83
C ALA A 146 -5.34 -5.93 -13.83
N SER A 147 -4.87 -5.83 -15.08
CA SER A 147 -5.58 -5.10 -16.14
C SER A 147 -6.98 -5.67 -16.40
N ASN A 148 -7.09 -6.99 -16.57
CA ASN A 148 -8.36 -7.67 -16.80
C ASN A 148 -9.33 -7.51 -15.62
N LEU A 149 -8.83 -7.59 -14.38
CA LEU A 149 -9.65 -7.38 -13.19
C LEU A 149 -10.23 -5.96 -13.14
N LEU A 150 -9.39 -4.94 -13.33
CA LEU A 150 -9.81 -3.53 -13.32
C LEU A 150 -10.77 -3.23 -14.48
N ASN A 151 -10.50 -3.73 -15.68
CA ASN A 151 -11.35 -3.55 -16.86
C ASN A 151 -12.71 -4.20 -16.67
N THR A 152 -12.75 -5.43 -16.15
CA THR A 152 -14.01 -6.16 -15.87
C THR A 152 -14.88 -5.42 -14.88
N LEU A 153 -14.27 -4.79 -13.88
CA LEU A 153 -14.96 -4.02 -12.85
C LEU A 153 -15.20 -2.56 -13.23
N ALA A 154 -14.70 -2.11 -14.38
CA ALA A 154 -14.62 -0.70 -14.77
C ALA A 154 -14.05 0.19 -13.66
N TYR A 155 -13.00 -0.29 -12.98
CA TYR A 155 -12.42 0.36 -11.81
C TYR A 155 -11.22 1.22 -12.19
N GLN A 156 -11.30 2.52 -11.92
CA GLN A 156 -10.25 3.48 -12.27
C GLN A 156 -9.04 3.35 -11.33
N ASP A 157 -7.89 3.02 -11.91
CA ASP A 157 -6.56 3.12 -11.32
C ASP A 157 -5.86 4.42 -11.75
N LEU A 158 -4.75 4.73 -11.07
CA LEU A 158 -3.81 5.77 -11.47
C LEU A 158 -2.49 5.12 -11.89
N ASP A 159 -2.37 4.88 -13.19
CA ASP A 159 -1.28 4.12 -13.79
C ASP A 159 -0.21 5.03 -14.40
N GLY A 160 0.98 5.02 -13.80
CA GLY A 160 2.14 5.78 -14.22
C GLY A 160 2.63 5.50 -15.63
N TYR A 161 2.33 4.31 -16.18
CA TYR A 161 2.64 3.99 -17.57
C TYR A 161 1.90 4.91 -18.54
N HIS A 162 0.67 5.31 -18.20
CA HIS A 162 -0.18 6.14 -19.05
C HIS A 162 -0.14 7.63 -18.67
N ILE A 163 -0.16 7.94 -17.37
CA ILE A 163 -0.22 9.34 -16.87
C ILE A 163 1.17 9.99 -16.77
N GLY A 164 2.23 9.18 -16.67
CA GLY A 164 3.61 9.63 -16.59
C GLY A 164 3.85 10.67 -15.48
N LYS A 165 4.65 11.69 -15.80
CA LYS A 165 5.13 12.70 -14.83
C LYS A 165 4.06 13.62 -14.25
N ALA A 166 2.81 13.49 -14.66
CA ALA A 166 1.71 14.22 -14.05
C ALA A 166 1.28 13.66 -12.68
N ALA A 167 1.53 12.38 -12.43
CA ALA A 167 1.20 11.73 -11.15
C ALA A 167 2.39 11.05 -10.45
N PHE A 168 3.56 11.11 -11.08
CA PHE A 168 4.78 10.48 -10.59
C PHE A 168 5.97 11.41 -10.82
N ALA A 169 6.97 11.30 -9.95
CA ALA A 169 8.21 12.05 -10.05
C ALA A 169 9.41 11.11 -9.94
N PHE A 170 10.53 11.55 -10.51
CA PHE A 170 11.78 10.82 -10.49
C PHE A 170 12.71 11.43 -9.46
N ASP A 171 13.26 10.61 -8.56
CA ASP A 171 14.21 11.05 -7.55
C ASP A 171 15.65 10.94 -8.07
N GLN A 172 16.19 12.07 -8.51
CA GLN A 172 17.56 12.14 -9.03
C GLN A 172 18.61 11.86 -7.94
N ASP A 173 18.37 12.26 -6.69
CA ASP A 173 19.33 12.06 -5.61
C ASP A 173 19.46 10.57 -5.26
N ARG A 174 18.34 9.84 -5.30
CA ARG A 174 18.34 8.38 -5.18
C ARG A 174 19.05 7.72 -6.35
N GLN A 175 18.83 8.18 -7.59
CA GLN A 175 19.59 7.64 -8.73
C GLN A 175 21.09 7.89 -8.55
N ASN A 176 21.48 9.11 -8.14
CA ASN A 176 22.86 9.48 -7.87
C ASN A 176 23.49 8.65 -6.73
N ALA A 177 22.67 8.15 -5.80
CA ALA A 177 23.10 7.23 -4.76
C ALA A 177 23.28 5.77 -5.24
N GLY A 178 23.16 5.52 -6.54
CA GLY A 178 23.45 4.22 -7.17
C GLY A 178 22.24 3.28 -7.28
N TYR A 179 21.03 3.78 -7.04
CA TYR A 179 19.81 2.98 -7.21
C TYR A 179 19.42 2.90 -8.68
N ARG A 180 18.87 1.75 -9.09
CA ARG A 180 18.34 1.55 -10.44
C ARG A 180 17.20 2.51 -10.75
N GLU A 181 17.04 2.87 -12.02
CA GLU A 181 16.07 3.87 -12.47
C GLU A 181 14.63 3.54 -12.03
N GLU A 182 14.23 2.28 -12.18
CA GLU A 182 12.90 1.80 -11.81
C GLU A 182 12.62 1.92 -10.30
N ASN A 183 13.69 1.98 -9.47
CA ASN A 183 13.62 2.17 -8.03
C ASN A 183 13.70 3.65 -7.60
N CYS A 184 13.63 4.60 -8.55
CA CYS A 184 13.72 6.03 -8.27
C CYS A 184 12.40 6.78 -8.46
N PHE A 185 11.35 6.12 -8.97
CA PHE A 185 10.05 6.75 -9.14
C PHE A 185 9.22 6.75 -7.85
N TYR A 186 8.61 7.89 -7.54
CA TYR A 186 7.74 8.06 -6.39
C TYR A 186 6.47 8.85 -6.74
N THR A 187 5.51 8.86 -5.82
CA THR A 187 4.33 9.74 -5.88
C THR A 187 4.14 10.50 -4.57
N THR A 188 3.26 11.49 -4.58
CA THR A 188 2.89 12.34 -3.44
C THR A 188 1.40 12.64 -3.48
N ALA A 189 0.84 13.18 -2.38
CA ALA A 189 -0.55 13.59 -2.33
C ALA A 189 -0.94 14.61 -3.43
N GLU A 190 -0.04 15.52 -3.76
CA GLU A 190 -0.24 16.51 -4.83
C GLU A 190 -0.27 15.84 -6.21
N LEU A 191 0.73 15.00 -6.50
CA LEU A 191 0.84 14.28 -7.75
C LEU A 191 -0.37 13.37 -8.01
N ILE A 192 -0.83 12.63 -6.99
CA ILE A 192 -2.02 11.77 -7.11
C ILE A 192 -3.25 12.60 -7.49
N ARG A 193 -3.47 13.74 -6.83
CA ARG A 193 -4.60 14.63 -7.13
C ARG A 193 -4.53 15.18 -8.54
N THR A 194 -3.35 15.62 -8.97
CA THR A 194 -3.12 16.12 -10.33
C THR A 194 -3.38 15.03 -11.37
N GLY A 195 -2.90 13.80 -11.13
CA GLY A 195 -3.14 12.66 -12.00
C GLY A 195 -4.63 12.33 -12.14
N LEU A 196 -5.34 12.19 -11.02
CA LEU A 196 -6.78 11.91 -11.03
C LEU A 196 -7.60 12.99 -11.73
N GLN A 197 -7.22 14.26 -11.55
CA GLN A 197 -7.88 15.37 -12.23
C GLN A 197 -7.82 15.23 -13.76
N GLN A 198 -6.72 14.71 -14.33
CA GLN A 198 -6.59 14.50 -15.77
C GLN A 198 -7.49 13.37 -16.28
N TYR A 199 -7.76 12.37 -15.44
CA TYR A 199 -8.73 11.31 -15.73
C TYR A 199 -10.18 11.74 -15.45
N GLY A 200 -10.40 12.97 -14.96
CA GLY A 200 -11.73 13.41 -14.52
C GLY A 200 -12.25 12.65 -13.29
N ALA A 201 -11.34 12.03 -12.54
CA ALA A 201 -11.62 11.31 -11.31
C ALA A 201 -11.29 12.19 -10.09
N SER A 202 -11.82 11.82 -8.92
CA SER A 202 -11.44 12.44 -7.65
C SER A 202 -11.30 11.41 -6.55
N LEU A 203 -10.78 11.88 -5.41
CA LEU A 203 -10.68 11.10 -4.17
C LEU A 203 -11.95 11.21 -3.32
N ASP A 204 -13.00 11.84 -3.83
CA ASP A 204 -14.29 11.90 -3.15
C ASP A 204 -15.03 10.58 -3.38
N GLY A 205 -15.58 10.02 -2.31
CA GLY A 205 -16.34 8.79 -2.39
C GLY A 205 -16.52 8.10 -1.05
N ALA A 206 -17.41 7.11 -1.02
CA ALA A 206 -17.56 6.26 0.15
C ALA A 206 -16.26 5.50 0.43
N ASN A 207 -16.01 5.24 1.71
CA ASN A 207 -15.04 4.26 2.17
C ASN A 207 -15.76 3.21 3.01
N THR A 208 -15.11 2.06 3.15
CA THR A 208 -15.60 0.95 3.95
C THR A 208 -14.53 0.60 4.97
N PRO A 209 -14.88 0.43 6.26
CA PRO A 209 -13.92 -0.06 7.24
C PRO A 209 -13.35 -1.41 6.82
N LEU A 210 -12.02 -1.54 6.85
CA LEU A 210 -11.33 -2.80 6.49
C LEU A 210 -11.65 -3.91 7.51
N PHE A 211 -11.79 -3.53 8.78
CA PHE A 211 -12.07 -4.45 9.88
C PHE A 211 -13.18 -3.91 10.78
N ARG A 212 -13.70 -4.81 11.62
CA ARG A 212 -14.48 -4.43 12.80
C ARG A 212 -13.52 -4.05 13.93
N PHE A 213 -13.29 -2.74 14.10
CA PHE A 213 -12.42 -2.25 15.17
C PHE A 213 -13.11 -2.21 16.54
N GLY A 214 -12.34 -2.44 17.60
CA GLY A 214 -12.80 -2.29 18.98
C GLY A 214 -11.70 -2.54 20.00
N GLU A 215 -11.88 -2.03 21.21
CA GLU A 215 -10.92 -2.24 22.29
C GLU A 215 -10.77 -3.73 22.63
N ARG A 216 -9.53 -4.13 22.93
CA ARG A 216 -9.19 -5.48 23.37
C ARG A 216 -8.51 -5.43 24.74
N ALA A 217 -8.72 -6.46 25.54
CA ALA A 217 -8.04 -6.58 26.82
C ALA A 217 -6.51 -6.68 26.61
N PRO A 218 -5.69 -5.98 27.42
CA PRO A 218 -4.24 -6.14 27.37
C PRO A 218 -3.82 -7.59 27.64
N VAL A 219 -2.81 -8.05 26.91
CA VAL A 219 -2.19 -9.36 27.11
C VAL A 219 -1.20 -9.26 28.27
N ALA A 220 -1.34 -10.14 29.27
CA ALA A 220 -0.39 -10.23 30.38
C ALA A 220 0.98 -10.71 29.90
N GLU A 221 2.05 -10.27 30.57
CA GLU A 221 3.43 -10.55 30.13
C GLU A 221 3.75 -12.04 30.01
N ASP A 222 3.26 -12.84 30.96
CA ASP A 222 3.40 -14.30 31.00
C ASP A 222 2.51 -15.05 30.00
N ALA A 223 1.55 -14.35 29.38
CA ALA A 223 0.67 -14.89 28.34
C ALA A 223 1.15 -14.54 26.92
N ARG A 224 2.26 -13.80 26.76
CA ARG A 224 2.81 -13.41 25.44
C ARG A 224 3.48 -14.60 24.75
N ASN A 225 2.79 -15.14 23.76
CA ASN A 225 3.21 -16.29 22.98
C ASN A 225 3.47 -15.98 21.49
N ALA A 226 3.50 -14.71 21.10
CA ALA A 226 3.76 -14.24 19.74
C ALA A 226 4.63 -12.99 19.75
N THR A 227 5.91 -13.12 20.12
CA THR A 227 6.83 -11.98 20.20
C THR A 227 7.73 -11.85 18.99
N ALA A 228 7.92 -12.90 18.18
CA ALA A 228 8.62 -12.78 16.90
C ALA A 228 7.99 -13.69 15.84
N LEU A 229 7.55 -13.07 14.74
CA LEU A 229 7.04 -13.71 13.54
C LEU A 229 8.08 -13.58 12.43
N THR A 230 8.35 -14.67 11.73
CA THR A 230 9.08 -14.71 10.46
C THR A 230 8.16 -15.27 9.39
N VAL A 231 7.97 -14.51 8.31
CA VAL A 231 7.26 -14.92 7.10
C VAL A 231 8.30 -15.08 5.99
N THR A 232 8.53 -16.31 5.54
CA THR A 232 9.40 -16.59 4.40
C THR A 232 8.53 -16.72 3.16
N PHE A 233 8.62 -15.74 2.27
CA PHE A 233 7.91 -15.71 0.99
C PHE A 233 8.65 -16.51 -0.09
N SER A 234 9.98 -16.52 -0.03
CA SER A 234 10.87 -17.38 -0.80
C SER A 234 12.22 -17.55 -0.09
N PRO A 235 13.15 -18.41 -0.57
CA PRO A 235 14.46 -18.57 0.06
C PRO A 235 15.26 -17.27 0.25
N ASP A 236 15.06 -16.29 -0.64
CA ASP A 236 15.77 -15.01 -0.63
C ASP A 236 14.89 -13.83 -0.19
N ASP A 237 13.62 -14.08 0.16
CA ASP A 237 12.64 -13.06 0.53
C ASP A 237 11.90 -13.45 1.82
N SER A 238 12.14 -12.67 2.88
CA SER A 238 11.52 -12.91 4.17
C SER A 238 11.31 -11.63 4.96
N GLU A 239 10.23 -11.64 5.73
CA GLU A 239 9.83 -10.55 6.59
C GLU A 239 9.83 -10.97 8.05
N GLN A 240 10.33 -10.08 8.91
CA GLN A 240 10.43 -10.32 10.34
C GLN A 240 9.72 -9.22 11.11
N LEU A 241 8.85 -9.61 12.04
CA LEU A 241 8.09 -8.73 12.91
C LEU A 241 8.30 -9.09 14.37
N THR A 242 8.88 -8.17 15.14
CA THR A 242 9.21 -8.39 16.56
C THR A 242 8.38 -7.46 17.45
N TYR A 243 7.65 -8.05 18.40
CA TYR A 243 6.84 -7.31 19.36
C TYR A 243 7.71 -6.57 20.38
N GLN A 244 7.43 -5.27 20.57
CA GLN A 244 8.02 -4.45 21.62
C GLN A 244 6.97 -4.09 22.66
N ALA A 245 7.23 -4.48 23.91
CA ALA A 245 6.28 -4.30 25.00
C ALA A 245 6.09 -2.83 25.39
N GLU A 246 7.13 -2.01 25.23
CA GLU A 246 7.16 -0.59 25.59
C GLU A 246 6.23 0.25 24.71
N THR A 247 6.15 -0.10 23.43
CA THR A 247 5.32 0.60 22.44
C THR A 247 4.02 -0.14 22.15
N GLY A 248 3.96 -1.44 22.45
CA GLY A 248 2.85 -2.31 22.09
C GLY A 248 2.77 -2.66 20.60
N LEU A 249 3.85 -2.42 19.84
CA LEU A 249 3.91 -2.60 18.39
C LEU A 249 4.77 -3.80 18.00
N TYR A 250 4.41 -4.46 16.91
CA TYR A 250 5.29 -5.34 16.14
C TYR A 250 6.13 -4.49 15.19
N LEU A 251 7.44 -4.43 15.41
CA LEU A 251 8.38 -3.69 14.58
C LEU A 251 8.89 -4.57 13.43
N LYS A 252 8.87 -4.03 12.21
CA LYS A 252 9.41 -4.70 11.02
C LYS A 252 10.93 -4.57 10.97
N THR A 253 11.59 -5.65 10.58
CA THR A 253 13.04 -5.72 10.39
C THR A 253 13.38 -6.37 9.05
N ASN A 254 14.48 -5.94 8.45
CA ASN A 254 15.03 -6.53 7.24
C ASN A 254 15.58 -7.95 7.52
N ALA A 255 15.88 -8.71 6.47
CA ALA A 255 16.38 -10.08 6.60
C ALA A 255 17.67 -10.21 7.45
N ASP A 256 18.52 -9.17 7.47
CA ASP A 256 19.74 -9.10 8.28
C ASP A 256 19.50 -8.71 9.76
N GLY A 257 18.24 -8.50 10.14
CA GLY A 257 17.83 -8.09 11.49
C GLY A 257 17.91 -6.59 11.74
N SER A 258 18.33 -5.78 10.77
CA SER A 258 18.31 -4.32 10.89
C SER A 258 16.87 -3.77 10.86
N PRO A 259 16.60 -2.62 11.52
CA PRO A 259 15.29 -1.97 11.45
C PRO A 259 14.87 -1.65 10.00
N THR A 260 13.64 -2.01 9.63
CA THR A 260 13.03 -1.44 8.41
C THR A 260 12.60 -0.02 8.72
N THR A 261 13.31 0.96 8.15
CA THR A 261 13.04 2.39 8.32
C THR A 261 12.48 3.00 7.05
N ASP A 262 11.56 3.94 7.21
CA ASP A 262 11.06 4.76 6.12
C ASP A 262 12.13 5.76 5.65
N ALA A 263 12.42 5.77 4.36
CA ALA A 263 13.44 6.60 3.76
C ALA A 263 13.12 8.11 3.80
N ASP A 264 11.85 8.50 4.00
CA ASP A 264 11.44 9.91 4.03
C ASP A 264 11.73 10.56 5.38
N ASN A 265 11.52 9.82 6.48
CA ASN A 265 11.56 10.38 7.84
C ASN A 265 12.42 9.60 8.84
N GLY A 266 13.02 8.49 8.43
CA GLY A 266 13.89 7.64 9.26
C GLY A 266 13.16 6.86 10.36
N GLN A 267 11.83 6.88 10.40
CA GLN A 267 11.06 6.16 11.42
C GLN A 267 11.06 4.65 11.14
N GLN A 268 11.28 3.86 12.18
CA GLN A 268 11.10 2.42 12.09
C GLN A 268 9.61 2.09 11.92
N VAL A 269 9.32 1.19 10.98
CA VAL A 269 7.96 0.75 10.68
C VAL A 269 7.46 -0.22 11.76
N GLY A 270 6.23 -0.02 12.23
CA GLY A 270 5.63 -0.87 13.24
C GLY A 270 4.10 -0.89 13.22
N PHE A 271 3.52 -1.98 13.73
CA PHE A 271 2.10 -2.30 13.60
C PHE A 271 1.48 -2.73 14.93
N THR A 272 0.25 -2.30 15.18
CA THR A 272 -0.55 -2.80 16.30
C THR A 272 -1.09 -4.20 16.01
N ASN A 273 -1.39 -4.45 14.74
CA ASN A 273 -2.06 -5.65 14.24
C ASN A 273 -1.18 -6.32 13.18
N VAL A 274 -1.04 -7.64 13.27
CA VAL A 274 -0.36 -8.43 12.25
C VAL A 274 -1.27 -9.59 11.87
N PHE A 275 -1.52 -9.74 10.57
CA PHE A 275 -2.33 -10.81 10.01
C PHE A 275 -1.48 -11.66 9.08
N VAL A 276 -1.67 -12.98 9.15
CA VAL A 276 -1.18 -13.90 8.13
C VAL A 276 -2.39 -14.67 7.60
N LEU A 277 -2.82 -14.37 6.38
CA LEU A 277 -3.97 -15.00 5.75
C LEU A 277 -3.49 -16.20 4.95
N TYR A 278 -3.95 -17.39 5.33
CA TYR A 278 -3.61 -18.62 4.61
C TYR A 278 -4.59 -18.75 3.47
N ALA A 279 -4.09 -18.65 2.24
CA ALA A 279 -4.89 -18.70 1.03
C ALA A 279 -4.39 -19.85 0.16
N SER A 280 -5.27 -20.76 -0.24
CA SER A 280 -4.93 -21.81 -1.20
C SER A 280 -4.39 -21.15 -2.47
N SER A 281 -3.30 -21.67 -3.02
CA SER A 281 -2.63 -21.03 -4.15
C SER A 281 -2.20 -22.03 -5.22
N GLY A 282 -2.15 -21.54 -6.46
CA GLY A 282 -1.63 -22.22 -7.64
C GLY A 282 -0.81 -21.27 -8.52
N ILE A 283 -0.70 -21.63 -9.79
CA ILE A 283 -0.04 -20.83 -10.84
C ILE A 283 -1.05 -20.60 -11.95
N LYS A 284 -1.12 -19.36 -12.43
CA LYS A 284 -1.95 -18.95 -13.56
C LYS A 284 -1.41 -19.50 -14.90
N ASP A 285 -2.13 -19.24 -15.98
CA ASP A 285 -1.83 -19.75 -17.32
C ASP A 285 -0.52 -19.22 -17.93
N ASP A 286 0.02 -18.09 -17.47
CA ASP A 286 1.34 -17.59 -17.87
C ASP A 286 2.52 -18.38 -17.31
N GLY A 287 2.26 -19.25 -16.32
CA GLY A 287 3.25 -20.14 -15.73
C GLY A 287 4.14 -19.55 -14.64
N TYR A 288 3.97 -18.28 -14.26
CA TYR A 288 4.76 -17.68 -13.18
C TYR A 288 3.97 -16.73 -12.27
N THR A 289 2.79 -16.24 -12.69
CA THR A 289 1.92 -15.46 -11.79
C THR A 289 1.18 -16.38 -10.82
N ARG A 290 1.16 -15.99 -9.55
CA ARG A 290 0.46 -16.71 -8.48
C ARG A 290 -1.04 -16.53 -8.59
N GLU A 291 -1.74 -17.64 -8.50
CA GLU A 291 -3.19 -17.65 -8.31
C GLU A 291 -3.47 -17.90 -6.82
N TYR A 292 -4.26 -17.05 -6.18
CA TYR A 292 -4.77 -17.30 -4.83
C TYR A 292 -6.29 -17.44 -4.88
N ASP A 293 -6.81 -18.43 -4.17
CA ASP A 293 -8.22 -18.49 -3.83
C ASP A 293 -8.50 -17.44 -2.75
N MET A 294 -9.06 -16.33 -3.19
CA MET A 294 -9.38 -15.20 -2.33
C MET A 294 -10.78 -15.29 -1.73
N THR A 295 -11.47 -16.42 -1.82
CA THR A 295 -12.82 -16.61 -1.25
C THR A 295 -12.79 -16.85 0.26
N GLY A 296 -11.70 -17.40 0.79
CA GLY A 296 -11.51 -17.54 2.23
C GLY A 296 -10.44 -18.53 2.65
N GLY A 297 -10.25 -18.65 3.95
CA GLY A 297 -9.28 -19.56 4.54
C GLY A 297 -9.13 -19.42 6.04
N THR A 298 -8.12 -20.08 6.57
CA THR A 298 -7.64 -19.89 7.95
C THR A 298 -6.59 -18.77 7.97
N GLY A 299 -6.29 -18.23 9.13
CA GLY A 299 -5.18 -17.29 9.28
C GLY A 299 -4.77 -17.11 10.74
N LEU A 300 -3.80 -16.22 10.93
CA LEU A 300 -3.33 -15.78 12.22
C LEU A 300 -3.68 -14.32 12.43
N TYR A 301 -4.12 -13.96 13.63
CA TYR A 301 -4.18 -12.57 14.09
C TYR A 301 -3.28 -12.39 15.31
N LEU A 302 -2.34 -11.46 15.20
CA LEU A 302 -1.35 -11.13 16.21
C LEU A 302 -1.59 -9.70 16.70
N THR A 303 -1.70 -9.55 18.02
CA THR A 303 -1.81 -8.24 18.69
C THR A 303 -1.37 -8.35 20.14
N GLY A 304 -0.77 -7.30 20.71
CA GLY A 304 -0.36 -7.28 22.12
C GLY A 304 0.68 -8.34 22.53
N GLY A 305 1.44 -8.91 21.58
CA GLY A 305 2.40 -9.99 21.83
C GLY A 305 1.79 -11.38 21.99
N ALA A 306 0.49 -11.54 21.67
CA ALA A 306 -0.18 -12.83 21.56
C ALA A 306 -0.77 -13.03 20.17
N TRP A 307 -1.17 -14.28 19.88
CA TRP A 307 -1.82 -14.65 18.63
C TRP A 307 -3.08 -15.50 18.86
N GLU A 308 -4.01 -15.44 17.90
CA GLU A 308 -5.15 -16.35 17.78
C GLU A 308 -5.34 -16.83 16.33
N THR A 309 -5.94 -18.01 16.18
CA THR A 309 -6.37 -18.49 14.87
C THR A 309 -7.67 -17.79 14.47
N ILE A 310 -7.74 -17.37 13.21
CA ILE A 310 -8.91 -16.71 12.64
C ILE A 310 -9.35 -17.42 11.36
N GLN A 311 -10.59 -17.19 10.97
CA GLN A 311 -11.15 -17.59 9.69
C GLN A 311 -11.51 -16.33 8.92
N TRP A 312 -11.14 -16.28 7.66
CA TRP A 312 -11.38 -15.14 6.79
C TRP A 312 -12.16 -15.56 5.53
N SER A 313 -12.96 -14.65 4.98
CA SER A 313 -13.68 -14.87 3.75
C SER A 313 -13.93 -13.58 2.98
N LYS A 314 -14.08 -13.70 1.67
CA LYS A 314 -14.59 -12.64 0.79
C LYS A 314 -15.60 -13.23 -0.18
N GLU A 315 -16.54 -12.39 -0.61
CA GLU A 315 -17.50 -12.77 -1.66
C GLU A 315 -16.86 -12.71 -3.05
N ASP A 316 -16.16 -11.61 -3.34
CA ASP A 316 -15.46 -11.39 -4.60
C ASP A 316 -14.31 -10.37 -4.41
N ALA A 317 -13.77 -9.86 -5.52
CA ALA A 317 -12.68 -8.88 -5.49
C ALA A 317 -13.03 -7.55 -4.81
N THR A 318 -14.30 -7.15 -4.87
CA THR A 318 -14.85 -5.92 -4.26
C THR A 318 -15.53 -6.17 -2.92
N GLY A 319 -15.79 -7.43 -2.58
CA GLY A 319 -16.41 -7.81 -1.32
C GLY A 319 -15.50 -7.55 -0.12
N PRO A 320 -16.06 -7.11 1.03
CA PRO A 320 -15.29 -6.81 2.24
C PRO A 320 -14.60 -8.07 2.79
N LEU A 321 -13.42 -7.88 3.37
CA LEU A 321 -12.72 -8.92 4.13
C LEU A 321 -13.46 -9.16 5.45
N GLN A 322 -14.08 -10.34 5.58
CA GLN A 322 -14.75 -10.74 6.82
C GLN A 322 -13.81 -11.60 7.64
N LEU A 323 -13.67 -11.28 8.93
CA LEU A 323 -12.84 -12.02 9.88
C LEU A 323 -13.71 -12.58 11.01
N THR A 324 -13.48 -13.85 11.35
CA THR A 324 -14.13 -14.55 12.45
C THR A 324 -13.07 -15.18 13.36
N ALA A 325 -13.32 -15.12 14.67
CA ALA A 325 -12.50 -15.79 15.67
C ALA A 325 -12.81 -17.30 15.69
N ALA A 326 -11.97 -18.08 16.38
CA ALA A 326 -12.13 -19.53 16.49
C ALA A 326 -13.47 -19.99 17.11
N ASP A 327 -14.16 -19.11 17.84
CA ASP A 327 -15.49 -19.37 18.42
C ASP A 327 -16.66 -19.08 17.44
N GLY A 328 -16.34 -18.65 16.21
CA GLY A 328 -17.30 -18.32 15.15
C GLY A 328 -17.89 -16.91 15.26
N GLN A 329 -17.52 -16.10 16.25
CA GLN A 329 -17.95 -14.70 16.33
C GLN A 329 -17.12 -13.82 15.39
N PRO A 330 -17.68 -12.68 14.91
CA PRO A 330 -16.89 -11.71 14.17
C PRO A 330 -15.71 -11.22 15.00
N LEU A 331 -14.52 -11.25 14.41
CA LEU A 331 -13.28 -10.83 15.08
C LEU A 331 -13.34 -9.33 15.39
N THR A 332 -12.92 -8.95 16.59
CA THR A 332 -12.67 -7.55 16.95
C THR A 332 -11.19 -7.25 16.77
N VAL A 333 -10.85 -6.29 15.92
CA VAL A 333 -9.46 -5.87 15.65
C VAL A 333 -9.12 -4.65 16.50
N ALA A 334 -7.95 -4.67 17.16
CA ALA A 334 -7.50 -3.54 17.96
C ALA A 334 -7.28 -2.29 17.08
N PRO A 335 -7.65 -1.07 17.54
CA PRO A 335 -7.35 0.14 16.79
C PRO A 335 -5.84 0.33 16.58
N GLY A 336 -5.43 0.63 15.35
CA GLY A 336 -4.04 0.89 14.98
C GLY A 336 -3.65 0.28 13.62
N LYS A 337 -2.40 0.52 13.24
CA LYS A 337 -1.85 0.09 11.94
C LYS A 337 -1.78 -1.42 11.81
N SER A 338 -1.92 -1.92 10.59
CA SER A 338 -1.94 -3.35 10.31
C SER A 338 -0.91 -3.77 9.26
N PHE A 339 -0.26 -4.92 9.46
CA PHE A 339 0.46 -5.64 8.42
C PHE A 339 -0.34 -6.90 8.05
N ILE A 340 -0.52 -7.16 6.76
CA ILE A 340 -1.22 -8.34 6.25
C ILE A 340 -0.29 -9.09 5.30
N ALA A 341 0.14 -10.29 5.70
CA ALA A 341 0.81 -11.22 4.81
C ALA A 341 -0.21 -12.20 4.21
N VAL A 342 -0.17 -12.40 2.89
CA VAL A 342 -0.87 -13.50 2.22
C VAL A 342 0.10 -14.64 2.00
N TRP A 343 -0.24 -15.82 2.52
CA TRP A 343 0.65 -16.97 2.57
C TRP A 343 0.00 -18.22 1.99
N GLY A 344 0.66 -18.84 1.00
CA GLY A 344 0.13 -20.01 0.28
C GLY A 344 0.67 -21.35 0.75
N GLY A 345 1.79 -21.37 1.48
CA GLY A 345 2.38 -22.61 2.02
C GLY A 345 2.89 -23.60 0.98
N TYR A 346 3.17 -23.14 -0.24
CA TYR A 346 3.84 -23.92 -1.27
C TYR A 346 5.35 -23.99 -1.06
N TYR A 347 6.05 -24.73 -1.93
CA TYR A 347 7.48 -24.97 -1.80
C TYR A 347 8.29 -23.66 -1.74
N GLY A 348 9.25 -23.60 -0.81
CA GLY A 348 10.06 -22.39 -0.56
C GLY A 348 9.47 -21.41 0.45
N GLN A 349 8.19 -21.54 0.81
CA GLN A 349 7.57 -20.74 1.86
C GLN A 349 7.66 -21.40 3.24
N ALA A 350 7.77 -20.58 4.27
CA ALA A 350 7.74 -21.01 5.66
C ALA A 350 7.13 -19.93 6.57
N LEU A 351 6.56 -20.37 7.69
CA LEU A 351 6.12 -19.50 8.78
C LEU A 351 6.74 -19.98 10.07
N ARG A 352 7.27 -19.04 10.84
CA ARG A 352 7.80 -19.32 12.17
C ARG A 352 7.30 -18.26 13.14
N LEU A 353 6.71 -18.70 14.25
CA LEU A 353 6.23 -17.82 15.31
C LEU A 353 6.79 -18.29 16.64
N THR A 354 7.33 -17.38 17.44
CA THR A 354 7.89 -17.69 18.76
C THR A 354 7.31 -16.81 19.85
N GLY A 355 7.20 -17.37 21.06
CA GLY A 355 6.83 -16.65 22.27
C GLY A 355 8.02 -15.97 22.95
N ALA A 356 7.73 -15.26 24.05
CA ALA A 356 8.74 -14.49 24.80
C ALA A 356 9.87 -15.36 25.39
N ASP A 357 9.60 -16.64 25.62
CA ASP A 357 10.56 -17.66 26.08
C ASP A 357 11.38 -18.29 24.94
N GLY A 358 11.16 -17.87 23.69
CA GLY A 358 11.77 -18.41 22.49
C GLY A 358 11.12 -19.71 22.00
N ALA A 359 10.05 -20.20 22.64
CA ALA A 359 9.36 -21.41 22.24
C ALA A 359 8.57 -21.18 20.94
N GLU A 360 8.76 -22.09 19.98
CA GLU A 360 8.05 -22.07 18.71
C GLU A 360 6.59 -22.52 18.88
N GLN A 361 5.68 -21.77 18.27
CA GLN A 361 4.25 -22.02 18.33
C GLN A 361 3.85 -23.11 17.35
N THR A 362 2.87 -23.94 17.72
CA THR A 362 2.23 -24.86 16.78
C THR A 362 1.19 -24.08 15.98
N LEU A 363 1.48 -23.84 14.71
CA LEU A 363 0.61 -23.10 13.80
C LEU A 363 -0.42 -24.02 13.12
N PRO A 364 -1.54 -23.49 12.61
CA PRO A 364 -2.50 -24.24 11.80
C PRO A 364 -1.83 -24.90 10.59
N GLU A 365 -2.45 -25.97 10.09
CA GLU A 365 -1.97 -26.62 8.88
C GLU A 365 -2.00 -25.66 7.69
N LYS A 366 -1.00 -25.82 6.81
CA LYS A 366 -0.94 -25.07 5.56
C LYS A 366 -2.15 -25.38 4.67
N PRO A 367 -2.59 -24.42 3.83
CA PRO A 367 -3.71 -24.67 2.95
C PRO A 367 -3.35 -25.72 1.89
N THR A 368 -4.35 -26.44 1.42
CA THR A 368 -4.20 -27.30 0.25
C THR A 368 -3.96 -26.41 -0.97
N LEU A 369 -2.98 -26.76 -1.80
CA LEU A 369 -2.71 -26.00 -3.02
C LEU A 369 -3.83 -26.18 -4.04
N LEU A 370 -4.05 -25.15 -4.85
CA LEU A 370 -4.98 -25.23 -5.99
C LEU A 370 -4.40 -26.16 -7.05
N GLU A 371 -5.28 -26.91 -7.74
CA GLU A 371 -4.88 -27.58 -8.97
C GLU A 371 -4.60 -26.51 -10.02
N SER A 372 -3.36 -26.45 -10.53
CA SER A 372 -3.02 -25.54 -11.61
C SER A 372 -3.52 -26.09 -12.95
N GLY A 373 -3.97 -25.18 -13.82
CA GLY A 373 -4.33 -25.50 -15.21
C GLY A 373 -3.13 -25.87 -16.09
N ILE A 374 -1.91 -25.69 -15.59
CA ILE A 374 -0.66 -26.04 -16.26
C ILE A 374 0.12 -27.10 -15.46
N SER A 375 1.01 -27.84 -16.14
CA SER A 375 1.86 -28.83 -15.46
C SER A 375 2.98 -28.17 -14.66
N ASP A 376 3.46 -28.84 -13.61
CA ASP A 376 4.62 -28.39 -12.83
C ASP A 376 5.86 -28.16 -13.69
N GLU A 377 6.05 -28.97 -14.75
CA GLU A 377 7.15 -28.81 -15.71
C GLU A 377 7.01 -27.54 -16.54
N ALA A 378 5.80 -27.22 -17.00
CA ALA A 378 5.53 -26.00 -17.75
C ALA A 378 5.67 -24.75 -16.86
N ALA A 379 5.18 -24.82 -15.62
CA ALA A 379 5.35 -23.76 -14.64
C ALA A 379 6.84 -23.52 -14.33
N ALA A 380 7.62 -24.57 -14.10
CA ALA A 380 9.05 -24.47 -13.86
C ALA A 380 9.80 -23.87 -15.06
N ALA A 381 9.43 -24.24 -16.29
CA ALA A 381 10.02 -23.67 -17.50
C ALA A 381 9.68 -22.18 -17.66
N ALA A 382 8.42 -21.81 -17.47
CA ALA A 382 7.97 -20.41 -17.56
C ALA A 382 8.60 -19.53 -16.47
N GLN A 383 8.73 -20.05 -15.24
CA GLN A 383 9.45 -19.38 -14.17
C GLN A 383 10.92 -19.19 -14.52
N ALA A 384 11.60 -20.22 -15.05
CA ALA A 384 13.00 -20.10 -15.46
C ALA A 384 13.19 -19.06 -16.58
N GLU A 385 12.25 -18.99 -17.54
CA GLU A 385 12.25 -17.96 -18.58
C GLU A 385 11.99 -16.55 -18.03
N TYR A 386 11.07 -16.42 -17.07
CA TYR A 386 10.83 -15.16 -16.36
C TYR A 386 12.07 -14.68 -15.60
N GLU A 387 12.70 -15.57 -14.82
CA GLU A 387 13.93 -15.29 -14.07
C GLU A 387 15.10 -14.95 -15.01
N ALA A 388 15.21 -15.65 -16.14
CA ALA A 388 16.21 -15.35 -17.16
C ALA A 388 16.00 -13.95 -17.76
N ARG A 389 14.76 -13.57 -18.11
CA ARG A 389 14.44 -12.23 -18.60
C ARG A 389 14.75 -11.15 -17.56
N GLN A 390 14.39 -11.38 -16.30
CA GLN A 390 14.69 -10.43 -15.23
C GLN A 390 16.20 -10.27 -15.04
N ARG A 391 16.97 -11.37 -15.13
CA ARG A 391 18.43 -11.32 -15.06
C ARG A 391 19.05 -10.49 -16.18
N LEU A 392 18.49 -10.52 -17.39
CA LEU A 392 18.98 -9.70 -18.50
C LEU A 392 18.68 -8.21 -18.28
N ILE A 393 17.48 -7.87 -17.80
CA ILE A 393 17.12 -6.50 -17.43
C ILE A 393 18.06 -5.98 -16.34
N ASP A 394 18.27 -6.78 -15.30
CA ASP A 394 19.16 -6.49 -14.19
C ASP A 394 20.61 -6.27 -14.66
N ALA A 395 21.09 -7.10 -15.58
CA ALA A 395 22.43 -7.00 -16.13
C ALA A 395 22.59 -5.73 -16.98
N GLN A 396 21.62 -5.40 -17.83
CA GLN A 396 21.65 -4.17 -18.63
C GLN A 396 21.66 -2.94 -17.72
N ALA A 397 20.78 -2.87 -16.73
CA ALA A 397 20.73 -1.76 -15.79
C ALA A 397 22.04 -1.59 -15.00
N ALA A 398 22.65 -2.70 -14.56
CA ALA A 398 23.94 -2.68 -13.88
C ALA A 398 25.09 -2.24 -14.80
N TYR A 399 25.05 -2.67 -16.07
CA TYR A 399 26.00 -2.25 -17.09
C TYR A 399 25.90 -0.74 -17.33
N ASP A 400 24.70 -0.22 -17.56
CA ASP A 400 24.46 1.20 -17.83
C ASP A 400 24.84 2.08 -16.65
N ALA A 401 24.50 1.66 -15.43
CA ALA A 401 24.88 2.37 -14.20
C ALA A 401 26.41 2.42 -14.03
N ALA A 402 27.09 1.29 -14.23
CA ALA A 402 28.55 1.24 -14.14
C ALA A 402 29.21 2.10 -15.24
N ASN A 403 28.67 2.07 -16.46
CA ASN A 403 29.16 2.86 -17.58
C ASN A 403 28.99 4.37 -17.35
N ALA A 404 27.87 4.78 -16.75
CA ALA A 404 27.60 6.17 -16.39
C ALA A 404 28.52 6.69 -15.28
N GLN A 405 28.90 5.84 -14.32
CA GLN A 405 29.76 6.21 -13.18
C GLN A 405 31.26 6.16 -13.51
N LEU A 406 31.66 5.36 -14.51
CA LEU A 406 33.06 5.13 -14.84
C LEU A 406 33.86 6.43 -15.15
N PRO A 407 33.35 7.41 -15.92
CA PRO A 407 34.09 8.65 -16.19
C PRO A 407 34.44 9.44 -14.93
N ASP A 408 33.51 9.56 -13.98
CA ASP A 408 33.73 10.31 -12.74
C ASP A 408 34.72 9.57 -11.82
N ALA A 409 34.64 8.24 -11.76
CA ALA A 409 35.60 7.43 -11.03
C ALA A 409 37.02 7.54 -11.61
N GLN A 410 37.14 7.57 -12.94
CA GLN A 410 38.41 7.78 -13.64
C GLN A 410 39.00 9.17 -13.36
N ALA A 411 38.17 10.22 -13.38
CA ALA A 411 38.60 11.57 -13.03
C ALA A 411 39.08 11.66 -11.57
N ALA A 412 38.36 11.02 -10.63
CA ALA A 412 38.75 10.96 -9.23
C ALA A 412 40.09 10.23 -9.00
N LEU A 413 40.35 9.17 -9.77
CA LEU A 413 41.64 8.46 -9.77
C LEU A 413 42.77 9.35 -10.30
N GLU A 414 42.54 10.08 -11.40
CA GLU A 414 43.52 11.02 -11.96
C GLU A 414 43.88 12.12 -10.95
N ASP A 415 42.88 12.72 -10.30
CA ASP A 415 43.08 13.72 -9.26
C ASP A 415 43.84 13.17 -8.04
N ALA A 416 43.51 11.95 -7.59
CA ALA A 416 44.20 11.30 -6.49
C ALA A 416 45.66 10.99 -6.83
N GLN A 417 45.92 10.56 -8.08
CA GLN A 417 47.28 10.31 -8.56
C GLN A 417 48.09 11.60 -8.64
N ALA A 418 47.52 12.69 -9.16
CA ALA A 418 48.19 13.98 -9.23
C ALA A 418 48.53 14.54 -7.85
N ALA A 419 47.65 14.33 -6.85
CA ALA A 419 47.93 14.71 -5.47
C ALA A 419 49.09 13.88 -4.88
N LEU A 420 49.08 12.56 -5.09
CA LEU A 420 50.13 11.67 -4.63
C LEU A 420 51.49 12.00 -5.27
N ASP A 421 51.52 12.35 -6.56
CA ASP A 421 52.76 12.74 -7.26
C ASP A 421 53.40 14.02 -6.66
N ALA A 422 52.59 14.89 -6.04
CA ALA A 422 53.06 16.09 -5.35
C ALA A 422 53.66 15.82 -3.96
N ASP A 423 53.26 14.72 -3.30
CA ASP A 423 53.74 14.30 -1.98
C ASP A 423 53.72 12.76 -1.84
N SER A 424 54.71 12.11 -2.45
CA SER A 424 54.70 10.66 -2.71
C SER A 424 54.83 9.77 -1.46
N GLU A 425 55.25 10.32 -0.33
CA GLU A 425 55.39 9.59 0.93
C GLU A 425 54.18 9.76 1.87
N ASN A 426 53.17 10.53 1.44
CA ASN A 426 51.99 10.80 2.25
C ASN A 426 51.03 9.61 2.28
N ALA A 427 50.92 8.98 3.46
CA ALA A 427 50.10 7.78 3.66
C ALA A 427 48.62 8.00 3.32
N ASP A 428 48.05 9.18 3.59
CA ASP A 428 46.65 9.48 3.33
C ASP A 428 46.38 9.61 1.82
N LEU A 429 47.33 10.16 1.06
CA LEU A 429 47.23 10.26 -0.41
C LEU A 429 47.38 8.90 -1.09
N ILE A 430 48.24 8.03 -0.55
CA ILE A 430 48.35 6.64 -1.01
C ILE A 430 47.00 5.93 -0.82
N ALA A 431 46.42 6.01 0.38
CA ALA A 431 45.14 5.40 0.69
C ALA A 431 44.02 5.91 -0.24
N ARG A 432 43.93 7.23 -0.45
CA ARG A 432 42.94 7.82 -1.35
C ARG A 432 43.09 7.36 -2.80
N ARG A 433 44.32 7.25 -3.30
CA ARG A 433 44.60 6.73 -4.66
C ARG A 433 44.20 5.27 -4.76
N ASP A 434 44.54 4.46 -3.75
CA ASP A 434 44.18 3.04 -3.70
C ASP A 434 42.66 2.83 -3.67
N GLU A 435 41.93 3.65 -2.90
CA GLU A 435 40.47 3.66 -2.89
C GLU A 435 39.87 4.04 -4.24
N ALA A 436 40.39 5.08 -4.90
CA ALA A 436 39.92 5.49 -6.23
C ALA A 436 40.22 4.42 -7.30
N GLN A 437 41.37 3.75 -7.22
CA GLN A 437 41.71 2.65 -8.12
C GLN A 437 40.77 1.46 -7.90
N ALA A 438 40.49 1.10 -6.64
CA ALA A 438 39.57 0.03 -6.31
C ALA A 438 38.14 0.31 -6.84
N ALA A 439 37.70 1.58 -6.82
CA ALA A 439 36.41 1.97 -7.40
C ALA A 439 36.38 1.78 -8.93
N VAL A 440 37.42 2.20 -9.65
CA VAL A 440 37.53 1.99 -11.10
C VAL A 440 37.59 0.49 -11.45
N ASP A 441 38.35 -0.30 -10.68
CA ASP A 441 38.45 -1.75 -10.89
C ASP A 441 37.11 -2.45 -10.67
N ALA A 442 36.36 -2.06 -9.62
CA ALA A 442 35.03 -2.59 -9.33
C ALA A 442 34.00 -2.25 -10.44
N LEU A 443 34.03 -1.04 -10.98
CA LEU A 443 33.17 -0.64 -12.09
C LEU A 443 33.50 -1.42 -13.36
N ASN A 444 34.79 -1.56 -13.70
CA ASN A 444 35.21 -2.35 -14.86
C ASN A 444 34.84 -3.84 -14.72
N GLN A 445 34.94 -4.40 -13.51
CA GLN A 445 34.49 -5.76 -13.24
C GLN A 445 32.98 -5.89 -13.44
N THR A 446 32.20 -4.93 -12.94
CA THR A 446 30.74 -4.88 -13.12
C THR A 446 30.38 -4.81 -14.61
N LEU A 447 31.08 -3.99 -15.40
CA LEU A 447 30.88 -3.92 -16.85
C LEU A 447 31.19 -5.26 -17.54
N ALA A 448 32.30 -5.90 -17.18
CA ALA A 448 32.71 -7.17 -17.77
C ALA A 448 31.72 -8.31 -17.46
N ASP A 449 31.31 -8.43 -16.19
CA ASP A 449 30.39 -9.49 -15.75
C ASP A 449 29.01 -9.35 -16.41
N ASN A 450 28.46 -8.13 -16.45
CA ASN A 450 27.15 -7.91 -17.04
C ASN A 450 27.16 -7.96 -18.57
N ARG A 451 28.24 -7.49 -19.22
CA ARG A 451 28.44 -7.69 -20.67
C ARG A 451 28.43 -9.17 -21.02
N ALA A 452 29.13 -10.01 -20.25
CA ALA A 452 29.15 -11.45 -20.50
C ALA A 452 27.75 -12.09 -20.44
N ILE A 453 26.93 -11.67 -19.47
CA ILE A 453 25.53 -12.13 -19.34
C ILE A 453 24.71 -11.72 -20.57
N LEU A 454 24.86 -10.48 -21.03
CA LEU A 454 24.09 -9.95 -22.17
C LEU A 454 24.54 -10.57 -23.50
N GLU A 455 25.85 -10.71 -23.71
CA GLU A 455 26.41 -11.32 -24.91
C GLU A 455 26.08 -12.83 -25.02
N GLU A 456 26.00 -13.55 -23.89
CA GLU A 456 25.52 -14.95 -23.87
C GLU A 456 24.08 -15.07 -24.37
N ALA A 457 23.24 -14.05 -24.14
CA ALA A 457 21.89 -13.94 -24.66
C ALA A 457 21.82 -13.31 -26.07
N GLY A 458 22.96 -12.95 -26.68
CA GLY A 458 23.04 -12.32 -28.00
C GLY A 458 22.65 -10.84 -28.01
N ILE A 459 22.68 -10.17 -26.86
CA ILE A 459 22.40 -8.74 -26.70
C ILE A 459 23.72 -7.97 -26.73
N ASP A 460 23.81 -6.94 -27.58
CA ASP A 460 24.93 -5.99 -27.58
C ASP A 460 24.63 -4.87 -26.58
N PRO A 461 25.32 -4.80 -25.43
CA PRO A 461 25.05 -3.80 -24.41
C PRO A 461 25.42 -2.36 -24.84
N ASP A 462 26.24 -2.20 -25.89
CA ASP A 462 26.61 -0.90 -26.45
C ASP A 462 25.73 -0.49 -27.64
N GLY A 463 24.82 -1.37 -28.08
CA GLY A 463 23.88 -1.12 -29.16
C GLY A 463 22.86 -0.07 -28.75
N ALA A 464 22.66 0.96 -29.58
CA ALA A 464 21.51 1.84 -29.42
C ALA A 464 20.23 1.00 -29.52
N GLU A 465 19.28 1.17 -28.58
CA GLU A 465 17.97 0.53 -28.64
C GLU A 465 17.35 0.70 -30.04
N GLU A 466 17.39 -0.35 -30.87
CA GLU A 466 16.25 -0.57 -31.76
C GLU A 466 15.16 -1.11 -30.84
N THR A 467 14.31 -0.21 -30.35
CA THR A 467 13.05 -0.58 -29.71
C THR A 467 12.29 -1.48 -30.70
N SER A 468 12.44 -2.80 -30.58
CA SER A 468 11.52 -3.75 -31.18
C SER A 468 10.24 -3.60 -30.38
N ALA A 469 9.40 -2.66 -30.81
CA ALA A 469 7.98 -2.74 -30.54
C ALA A 469 7.54 -4.09 -31.08
N GLU A 470 7.42 -5.08 -30.18
CA GLU A 470 6.77 -6.33 -30.46
C GLU A 470 5.39 -5.97 -31.01
N GLU A 471 5.14 -6.32 -32.28
CA GLU A 471 3.89 -6.07 -32.96
C GLU A 471 2.76 -6.60 -32.08
N ALA A 472 1.96 -5.69 -31.52
CA ALA A 472 0.65 -6.03 -31.01
C ALA A 472 -0.10 -6.82 -32.12
N PRO A 473 -0.71 -7.96 -31.81
CA PRO A 473 -1.50 -8.67 -32.80
C PRO A 473 -2.59 -7.73 -33.30
N ALA A 474 -2.61 -7.50 -34.62
CA ALA A 474 -3.62 -6.69 -35.26
C ALA A 474 -5.01 -7.18 -34.85
N GLU A 475 -5.79 -6.32 -34.19
CA GLU A 475 -7.22 -6.53 -34.02
C GLU A 475 -7.86 -6.70 -35.41
N GLU A 476 -8.32 -7.92 -35.70
CA GLU A 476 -9.30 -8.11 -36.76
C GLU A 476 -10.57 -7.35 -36.35
N THR A 477 -10.77 -6.17 -36.95
CA THR A 477 -12.04 -5.46 -36.92
C THR A 477 -13.17 -6.39 -37.38
N PRO A 478 -14.28 -6.53 -36.64
CA PRO A 478 -15.43 -7.26 -37.15
C PRO A 478 -15.98 -6.50 -38.37
N ALA A 479 -16.19 -7.22 -39.47
CA ALA A 479 -16.81 -6.70 -40.67
C ALA A 479 -18.16 -6.06 -40.31
N GLU A 480 -18.29 -4.79 -40.65
CA GLU A 480 -19.52 -4.02 -40.62
C GLU A 480 -20.51 -4.70 -41.59
N GLU A 481 -21.47 -5.46 -41.06
CA GLU A 481 -22.61 -5.93 -41.84
C GLU A 481 -23.43 -4.72 -42.27
N THR A 482 -23.24 -4.31 -43.53
CA THR A 482 -24.13 -3.40 -44.24
C THR A 482 -25.54 -3.96 -44.23
N PRO A 483 -26.57 -3.21 -43.80
CA PRO A 483 -27.94 -3.65 -43.96
C PRO A 483 -28.30 -3.58 -45.44
N THR A 484 -28.62 -4.73 -46.03
CA THR A 484 -29.22 -4.84 -47.36
C THR A 484 -30.53 -4.07 -47.40
N GLU A 485 -30.52 -2.96 -48.13
CA GLU A 485 -31.70 -2.25 -48.58
C GLU A 485 -32.42 -3.13 -49.60
N GLU A 486 -33.48 -3.83 -49.17
CA GLU A 486 -34.46 -4.42 -50.10
C GLU A 486 -35.24 -3.29 -50.78
N THR A 487 -34.86 -2.95 -52.01
CA THR A 487 -35.80 -2.33 -52.96
C THR A 487 -36.44 -3.45 -53.79
N PRO A 488 -37.78 -3.52 -53.90
CA PRO A 488 -38.47 -4.61 -54.56
C PRO A 488 -38.41 -4.45 -56.08
N ALA A 489 -38.37 -5.55 -56.80
CA ALA A 489 -38.79 -5.59 -58.20
C ALA A 489 -39.78 -6.74 -58.37
N GLU A 490 -40.77 -6.54 -59.24
CA GLU A 490 -41.28 -7.65 -60.03
C GLU A 490 -40.13 -8.43 -60.68
#